data_AF-A0A1V5TSI0-F1
#
_entry.id   AF-A0A1V5TSI0-F1
#
_cell.length_a   1.000
_cell.length_b   1.000
_cell.length_c   1.000
_cell.angle_alpha   90.00
_cell.angle_beta   90.00
_cell.angle_gamma   90.00
#
_symmetry.space_group_name_H-M   'P 1'
#
loop_
_entity.id
_entity.type
_entity.pdbx_description
1 polymer ?
#
loop_
_entity_poly.entity_id
_entity_poly.type
_entity_poly.pdbx_seq_one_letter_code
_entity_poly.pdbx_strand_id
1 'polypeptide(L)'
;MVYSNKINSTYQPGHKKIMKLEFAGVKRKELYSPNHITNDYLILNKTAEVLKMLGHKVTIYDESFIETYGIEEDYIFSMAQGLAGLLKLKELEAEGKFIINSPTAALNSYRTTMIKRLTNNKIPFPKSILINDKNISEDYFSLFKAKKLWLKRGDVHAEHKEDVTLIYSKEELKTTLFEFAKRGIKNAIIQEHLPGDTIKFYGISEADYFYWYYLNGNNHIPFEIDKLKKLAFASAQILGLDVFGGDAIISPTGGISIIDLNDWPSFAPVRDKAAEFIGQLIHRKALKYVIQK
;
A
#
# COMPACT_ATOMS: atom_id res chain seq x y z
N MET A 1 -49.13 25.41 -41.33
CA MET A 1 -48.11 24.50 -41.86
C MET A 1 -47.99 23.31 -40.93
N VAL A 2 -48.41 22.15 -41.43
CA VAL A 2 -48.35 20.86 -40.77
C VAL A 2 -46.95 20.30 -41.01
N TYR A 3 -46.22 19.95 -39.95
CA TYR A 3 -45.14 18.98 -40.06
C TYR A 3 -45.31 17.96 -38.94
N SER A 4 -45.95 16.86 -39.32
CA SER A 4 -45.84 15.56 -38.66
C SER A 4 -44.42 15.04 -38.82
N ASN A 5 -43.81 14.54 -37.74
CA ASN A 5 -42.86 13.44 -37.84
C ASN A 5 -43.04 12.52 -36.64
N LYS A 6 -43.71 11.40 -36.90
CA LYS A 6 -43.59 10.18 -36.11
C LYS A 6 -42.17 9.64 -36.31
N ILE A 7 -41.47 9.35 -35.23
CA ILE A 7 -40.37 8.37 -35.24
C ILE A 7 -40.74 7.27 -34.26
N ASN A 8 -40.78 6.06 -34.81
CA ASN A 8 -41.09 4.80 -34.16
C ASN A 8 -39.97 4.33 -33.22
N SER A 9 -40.45 3.72 -32.14
CA SER A 9 -40.03 2.44 -31.56
C SER A 9 -38.57 2.19 -31.12
N THR A 10 -38.49 1.88 -29.83
CA THR A 10 -37.74 0.75 -29.24
C THR A 10 -36.23 0.78 -29.34
N TYR A 11 -35.60 1.49 -28.41
CA TYR A 11 -34.32 1.06 -27.86
C TYR A 11 -34.60 0.31 -26.55
N GLN A 12 -34.72 -1.02 -26.62
CA GLN A 12 -34.54 -1.86 -25.44
C GLN A 12 -33.04 -1.92 -25.18
N PRO A 13 -32.53 -1.57 -23.97
CA PRO A 13 -31.17 -1.88 -23.64
C PRO A 13 -31.05 -3.40 -23.62
N GLY A 14 -30.41 -3.96 -24.65
CA GLY A 14 -30.02 -5.35 -24.62
C GLY A 14 -29.27 -5.60 -23.33
N HIS A 15 -29.74 -6.57 -22.54
CA HIS A 15 -29.01 -7.11 -21.41
C HIS A 15 -27.67 -7.62 -21.93
N LYS A 16 -26.65 -6.75 -21.94
CA LYS A 16 -25.26 -7.17 -22.07
C LYS A 16 -25.08 -8.15 -20.93
N LYS A 17 -25.00 -9.44 -21.26
CA LYS A 17 -24.79 -10.50 -20.28
C LYS A 17 -23.54 -10.12 -19.51
N ILE A 18 -23.70 -9.61 -18.29
CA ILE A 18 -22.58 -9.22 -17.45
C ILE A 18 -21.79 -10.50 -17.26
N MET A 19 -20.53 -10.50 -17.72
CA MET A 19 -19.64 -11.63 -17.56
C MET A 19 -19.46 -11.83 -16.06
N LYS A 20 -20.07 -12.90 -15.54
CA LYS A 20 -19.98 -13.24 -14.13
C LYS A 20 -18.60 -13.86 -13.90
N LEU A 21 -17.79 -13.16 -13.14
CA LEU A 21 -16.46 -13.59 -12.71
C LEU A 21 -16.56 -14.05 -11.26
N GLU A 22 -15.64 -14.91 -10.86
CA GLU A 22 -15.49 -15.37 -9.48
C GLU A 22 -14.16 -14.81 -8.96
N PHE A 23 -14.24 -14.00 -7.91
CA PHE A 23 -13.09 -13.35 -7.31
C PHE A 23 -12.72 -13.95 -5.96
N ALA A 24 -11.43 -14.02 -5.66
CA ALA A 24 -10.93 -14.23 -4.33
C ALA A 24 -10.37 -12.94 -3.74
N GLY A 25 -10.84 -12.57 -2.54
CA GLY A 25 -10.24 -11.53 -1.72
C GLY A 25 -9.35 -12.13 -0.64
N VAL A 26 -8.09 -11.71 -0.56
CA VAL A 26 -7.16 -12.21 0.46
C VAL A 26 -7.01 -11.19 1.58
N LYS A 27 -7.48 -11.55 2.76
CA LYS A 27 -7.36 -10.78 4.00
C LYS A 27 -6.00 -11.04 4.64
N ARG A 28 -5.24 -9.99 4.92
CA ARG A 28 -3.94 -10.10 5.62
C ARG A 28 -4.07 -10.69 7.02
N LYS A 29 -2.98 -11.32 7.49
CA LYS A 29 -2.88 -11.76 8.89
C LYS A 29 -3.02 -10.59 9.86
N GLU A 30 -3.61 -10.84 11.01
CA GLU A 30 -3.83 -9.84 12.07
C GLU A 30 -2.51 -9.21 12.56
N LEU A 31 -1.43 -10.00 12.57
CA LEU A 31 -0.08 -9.57 12.92
C LEU A 31 0.40 -8.38 12.05
N TYR A 32 -0.06 -8.29 10.79
CA TYR A 32 0.26 -7.20 9.87
C TYR A 32 -0.78 -6.06 9.89
N SER A 33 -1.70 -6.09 10.86
CA SER A 33 -2.76 -5.09 11.03
C SER A 33 -2.77 -4.50 12.45
N PRO A 34 -1.62 -4.17 13.07
CA PRO A 34 -1.60 -3.73 14.47
C PRO A 34 -2.46 -2.49 14.67
N ASN A 35 -3.40 -2.55 15.62
CA ASN A 35 -4.42 -1.51 15.88
C ASN A 35 -5.36 -1.19 14.69
N HIS A 36 -5.33 -2.01 13.63
CA HIS A 36 -6.05 -1.76 12.38
C HIS A 36 -6.82 -2.97 11.84
N ILE A 37 -6.82 -4.12 12.53
CA ILE A 37 -7.54 -5.36 12.14
C ILE A 37 -8.95 -5.08 11.61
N THR A 38 -9.78 -4.35 12.38
CA THR A 38 -11.15 -4.01 11.97
C THR A 38 -11.17 -3.11 10.74
N ASN A 39 -10.28 -2.12 10.67
CA ASN A 39 -10.24 -1.18 9.55
C ASN A 39 -9.82 -1.86 8.25
N ASP A 40 -8.83 -2.75 8.31
CA ASP A 40 -8.33 -3.53 7.17
C ASP A 40 -9.39 -4.54 6.70
N TYR A 41 -10.06 -5.23 7.64
CA TYR A 41 -11.18 -6.10 7.31
C TYR A 41 -12.32 -5.33 6.61
N LEU A 42 -12.68 -4.15 7.12
CA LEU A 42 -13.79 -3.38 6.56
C LEU A 42 -13.52 -2.87 5.14
N ILE A 43 -12.29 -2.44 4.81
CA ILE A 43 -12.00 -1.98 3.43
C ILE A 43 -12.04 -3.13 2.44
N LEU A 44 -11.54 -4.31 2.82
CA LEU A 44 -11.58 -5.52 1.98
C LEU A 44 -13.03 -5.93 1.69
N ASN A 45 -13.87 -6.00 2.73
CA ASN A 45 -15.27 -6.40 2.55
C ASN A 45 -16.06 -5.37 1.75
N LYS A 46 -15.88 -4.07 2.00
CA LYS A 46 -16.57 -3.05 1.21
C LYS A 46 -16.17 -3.12 -0.27
N THR A 47 -14.89 -3.42 -0.55
CA THR A 47 -14.43 -3.67 -1.92
C THR A 47 -15.12 -4.90 -2.52
N ALA A 48 -15.23 -5.98 -1.75
CA ALA A 48 -15.95 -7.19 -2.16
C ALA A 48 -17.43 -6.93 -2.44
N GLU A 49 -18.10 -6.12 -1.61
CA GLU A 49 -19.50 -5.74 -1.83
C GLU A 49 -19.68 -4.94 -3.13
N VAL A 50 -18.73 -4.06 -3.47
CA VAL A 50 -18.75 -3.35 -4.76
C VAL A 50 -18.68 -4.34 -5.93
N LEU A 51 -17.79 -5.35 -5.87
CA LEU A 51 -17.70 -6.38 -6.90
C LEU A 51 -18.97 -7.25 -6.99
N LYS A 52 -19.60 -7.57 -5.84
CA LYS A 52 -20.89 -8.28 -5.80
C LYS A 52 -22.02 -7.45 -6.42
N MET A 53 -22.09 -6.15 -6.13
CA MET A 53 -23.06 -5.22 -6.74
C MET A 53 -22.87 -5.10 -8.26
N LEU A 54 -21.65 -5.29 -8.76
CA LEU A 54 -21.33 -5.35 -10.19
C LEU A 54 -21.68 -6.70 -10.84
N GLY A 55 -22.23 -7.67 -10.09
CA GLY A 55 -22.74 -8.94 -10.61
C GLY A 55 -21.77 -10.13 -10.51
N HIS A 56 -20.64 -9.97 -9.82
CA HIS A 56 -19.63 -11.01 -9.64
C HIS A 56 -19.85 -11.82 -8.35
N LYS A 57 -19.22 -12.98 -8.25
CA LYS A 57 -19.09 -13.69 -6.96
C LYS A 57 -17.77 -13.32 -6.30
N VAL A 58 -17.75 -13.29 -4.98
CA VAL A 58 -16.54 -13.01 -4.22
C VAL A 58 -16.47 -13.95 -3.01
N THR A 59 -15.35 -14.68 -2.89
CA THR A 59 -14.98 -15.46 -1.71
C THR A 59 -13.85 -14.73 -0.98
N ILE A 60 -13.91 -14.65 0.35
CA ILE A 60 -12.84 -14.05 1.16
C ILE A 60 -12.07 -15.15 1.87
N TYR A 61 -10.75 -15.11 1.75
CA TYR A 61 -9.82 -16.03 2.39
C TYR A 61 -8.94 -15.29 3.39
N ASP A 62 -8.65 -15.93 4.53
CA ASP A 62 -7.56 -15.50 5.38
C ASP A 62 -6.21 -15.85 4.73
N GLU A 63 -5.22 -14.97 4.88
CA GLU A 63 -3.88 -15.17 4.33
C GLU A 63 -3.25 -16.51 4.81
N SER A 64 -3.51 -16.94 6.04
CA SER A 64 -3.03 -18.24 6.55
C SER A 64 -3.65 -19.45 5.83
N PHE A 65 -4.87 -19.31 5.32
CA PHE A 65 -5.53 -20.37 4.56
C PHE A 65 -4.82 -20.58 3.22
N ILE A 66 -4.54 -19.48 2.51
CA ILE A 66 -3.96 -19.54 1.17
C ILE A 66 -2.56 -20.15 1.19
N GLU A 67 -1.79 -19.94 2.28
CA GLU A 67 -0.45 -20.50 2.47
C GLU A 67 -0.42 -22.03 2.39
N THR A 68 -1.53 -22.67 2.76
CA THR A 68 -1.63 -24.14 2.80
C THR A 68 -2.41 -24.69 1.61
N TYR A 69 -3.55 -24.07 1.28
CA TYR A 69 -4.54 -24.67 0.38
C TYR A 69 -4.63 -24.00 -0.99
N GLY A 70 -4.05 -22.82 -1.17
CA GLY A 70 -4.20 -22.03 -2.40
C GLY A 70 -5.61 -21.44 -2.56
N ILE A 71 -5.96 -21.11 -3.81
CA ILE A 71 -7.20 -20.43 -4.22
C ILE A 71 -7.63 -21.01 -5.57
N GLU A 72 -8.91 -21.27 -5.79
CA GLU A 72 -9.45 -21.80 -7.06
C GLU A 72 -9.76 -20.69 -8.07
N GLU A 73 -10.24 -19.53 -7.62
CA GLU A 73 -10.62 -18.40 -8.45
C GLU A 73 -9.44 -17.82 -9.26
N ASP A 74 -9.70 -17.43 -10.51
CA ASP A 74 -8.70 -16.87 -11.43
C ASP A 74 -8.42 -15.38 -11.20
N TYR A 75 -9.29 -14.67 -10.49
CA TYR A 75 -9.23 -13.24 -10.28
C TYR A 75 -9.09 -12.95 -8.79
N ILE A 76 -7.95 -12.38 -8.40
CA ILE A 76 -7.58 -12.21 -7.00
C ILE A 76 -7.37 -10.72 -6.73
N PHE A 77 -7.84 -10.26 -5.58
CA PHE A 77 -7.43 -9.00 -5.01
C PHE A 77 -6.87 -9.26 -3.61
N SER A 78 -5.65 -8.82 -3.36
CA SER A 78 -4.91 -9.23 -2.17
C SER A 78 -4.50 -8.04 -1.31
N MET A 79 -4.71 -8.18 0.00
CA MET A 79 -4.09 -7.34 1.01
C MET A 79 -2.94 -8.06 1.74
N ALA A 80 -2.58 -9.30 1.36
CA ALA A 80 -1.59 -10.13 2.05
C ALA A 80 -0.23 -9.43 2.19
N GLN A 81 0.43 -9.61 3.33
CA GLN A 81 1.71 -8.95 3.64
C GLN A 81 2.79 -9.89 4.17
N GLY A 82 2.48 -11.15 4.44
CA GLY A 82 3.43 -12.14 4.90
C GLY A 82 4.15 -12.82 3.75
N LEU A 83 5.42 -13.15 3.98
CA LEU A 83 6.27 -13.74 2.96
C LEU A 83 5.69 -15.04 2.39
N ALA A 84 5.19 -15.94 3.25
CA ALA A 84 4.62 -17.22 2.79
C ALA A 84 3.36 -17.01 1.91
N GLY A 85 2.42 -16.17 2.36
CA GLY A 85 1.23 -15.82 1.56
C GLY A 85 1.59 -15.15 0.23
N LEU A 86 2.56 -14.22 0.23
CA LEU A 86 3.03 -13.54 -0.97
C LEU A 86 3.75 -14.48 -1.94
N LEU A 87 4.55 -15.43 -1.46
CA LEU A 87 5.18 -16.45 -2.30
C LEU A 87 4.13 -17.36 -2.93
N LYS A 88 3.09 -17.75 -2.17
CA LYS A 88 1.99 -18.55 -2.71
C LYS A 88 1.19 -17.81 -3.77
N LEU A 89 0.88 -16.54 -3.55
CA LEU A 89 0.25 -15.68 -4.57
C LEU A 89 1.13 -15.53 -5.81
N LYS A 90 2.46 -15.54 -5.66
CA LYS A 90 3.39 -15.46 -6.78
C LYS A 90 3.38 -16.74 -7.64
N GLU A 91 3.24 -17.90 -7.03
CA GLU A 91 3.01 -19.17 -7.75
C GLU A 91 1.73 -19.08 -8.57
N LEU A 92 0.63 -18.65 -7.94
CA LEU A 92 -0.67 -18.47 -8.59
C LEU A 92 -0.62 -17.46 -9.75
N GLU A 93 0.10 -16.35 -9.59
CA GLU A 93 0.32 -15.37 -10.66
C GLU A 93 1.08 -15.99 -11.85
N ALA A 94 2.10 -16.83 -11.58
CA ALA A 94 2.87 -17.53 -12.61
C ALA A 94 2.05 -18.61 -13.34
N GLU A 95 1.03 -19.18 -12.70
CA GLU A 95 0.03 -20.07 -13.31
C GLU A 95 -0.99 -19.30 -14.19
N GLY A 96 -0.87 -17.98 -14.27
CA GLY A 96 -1.72 -17.13 -15.11
C GLY A 96 -2.97 -16.63 -14.40
N LYS A 97 -3.02 -16.63 -13.07
CA LYS A 97 -4.07 -15.94 -12.31
C LYS A 97 -3.83 -14.43 -12.30
N PHE A 98 -4.92 -13.68 -12.36
CA PHE A 98 -4.88 -12.22 -12.31
C PHE A 98 -4.89 -11.74 -10.86
N ILE A 99 -3.94 -10.88 -10.46
CA ILE A 99 -3.85 -10.38 -9.09
C ILE A 99 -3.75 -8.85 -9.06
N ILE A 100 -4.71 -8.19 -8.41
CA ILE A 100 -4.62 -6.75 -8.07
C ILE A 100 -3.75 -6.57 -6.83
N ASN A 101 -2.85 -5.58 -6.90
CA ASN A 101 -1.68 -5.46 -6.02
C ASN A 101 -0.90 -6.77 -6.02
N SER A 102 -0.19 -7.02 -7.13
CA SER A 102 0.58 -8.26 -7.32
C SER A 102 1.49 -8.56 -6.13
N PRO A 103 1.79 -9.84 -5.85
CA PRO A 103 2.70 -10.21 -4.78
C PRO A 103 4.09 -9.59 -4.96
N THR A 104 4.52 -9.39 -6.21
CA THR A 104 5.76 -8.67 -6.51
C THR A 104 5.69 -7.20 -6.06
N ALA A 105 4.56 -6.53 -6.26
CA ALA A 105 4.36 -5.15 -5.81
C ALA A 105 4.28 -5.03 -4.28
N ALA A 106 3.59 -5.95 -3.61
CA ALA A 106 3.57 -6.02 -2.15
C ALA A 106 4.98 -6.25 -1.57
N LEU A 107 5.77 -7.18 -2.13
CA LEU A 107 7.18 -7.38 -1.76
C LEU A 107 8.06 -6.15 -2.04
N ASN A 108 7.74 -5.36 -3.07
CA ASN A 108 8.45 -4.11 -3.35
C ASN A 108 8.16 -3.03 -2.30
N SER A 109 7.00 -3.08 -1.63
CA SER A 109 6.65 -2.18 -0.53
C SER A 109 7.39 -2.49 0.78
N TYR A 110 8.03 -3.66 0.89
CA TYR A 110 8.88 -3.97 2.04
C TYR A 110 10.00 -2.94 2.17
N ARG A 111 10.22 -2.48 3.39
CA ARG A 111 10.96 -1.23 3.65
C ARG A 111 12.34 -1.20 3.02
N THR A 112 13.10 -2.29 3.10
CA THR A 112 14.45 -2.37 2.49
C THR A 112 14.42 -2.29 0.95
N THR A 113 13.44 -2.94 0.31
CA THR A 113 13.24 -2.88 -1.15
C THR A 113 12.71 -1.53 -1.58
N MET A 114 11.70 -1.01 -0.88
CA MET A 114 11.08 0.29 -1.14
C MET A 114 12.12 1.40 -1.10
N ILE A 115 12.91 1.49 -0.03
CA ILE A 115 13.96 2.51 0.12
C ILE A 115 14.87 2.50 -1.10
N LYS A 116 15.44 1.33 -1.44
CA LYS A 116 16.34 1.20 -2.60
C LYS A 116 15.67 1.64 -3.90
N ARG A 117 14.45 1.18 -4.17
CA ARG A 117 13.72 1.50 -5.40
C ARG A 117 13.40 2.98 -5.50
N LEU A 118 12.89 3.59 -4.43
CA LEU A 118 12.51 5.00 -4.43
C LEU A 118 13.74 5.91 -4.54
N THR A 119 14.83 5.63 -3.81
CA THR A 119 16.06 6.43 -3.90
C THR A 119 16.74 6.30 -5.26
N ASN A 120 16.79 5.10 -5.84
CA ASN A 120 17.39 4.89 -7.17
C ASN A 120 16.62 5.63 -8.28
N ASN A 121 15.31 5.83 -8.08
CA ASN A 121 14.44 6.59 -8.98
C ASN A 121 14.29 8.06 -8.57
N LYS A 122 15.14 8.57 -7.67
CA LYS A 122 15.20 9.98 -7.26
C LYS A 122 13.90 10.52 -6.66
N ILE A 123 13.08 9.66 -6.06
CA ILE A 123 11.98 10.11 -5.21
C ILE A 123 12.60 10.76 -3.96
N PRO A 124 12.20 11.99 -3.59
CA PRO A 124 12.64 12.62 -2.34
C PRO A 124 12.29 11.72 -1.15
N PHE A 125 13.32 11.19 -0.52
CA PHE A 125 13.22 10.20 0.54
C PHE A 125 14.34 10.46 1.57
N PRO A 126 14.10 10.30 2.88
CA PRO A 126 15.11 10.54 3.90
C PRO A 126 16.32 9.62 3.69
N LYS A 127 17.53 10.16 3.93
CA LYS A 127 18.75 9.34 3.90
C LYS A 127 18.57 8.14 4.81
N SER A 128 18.92 6.96 4.31
CA SER A 128 18.66 5.70 4.99
C SER A 128 19.85 4.77 4.84
N ILE A 129 20.25 4.12 5.94
CA ILE A 129 21.28 3.09 5.97
C ILE A 129 20.62 1.78 6.41
N LEU A 130 20.78 0.75 5.59
CA LEU A 130 20.30 -0.61 5.90
C LEU A 130 21.34 -1.30 6.78
N ILE A 131 20.87 -1.83 7.90
CA ILE A 131 21.67 -2.51 8.91
C ILE A 131 21.31 -3.99 8.96
N ASN A 132 22.33 -4.81 9.11
CA ASN A 132 22.29 -6.20 9.52
C ASN A 132 23.44 -6.46 10.51
N ASP A 133 23.54 -7.68 11.04
CA ASP A 133 24.56 -8.08 12.01
C ASP A 133 26.02 -7.83 11.56
N LYS A 134 26.27 -7.63 10.26
CA LYS A 134 27.62 -7.49 9.69
C LYS A 134 28.06 -6.04 9.48
N ASN A 135 27.17 -5.04 9.56
CA ASN A 135 27.48 -3.67 9.16
C ASN A 135 26.99 -2.59 10.16
N ILE A 136 26.95 -2.94 11.45
CA ILE A 136 26.65 -2.00 12.53
C ILE A 136 27.85 -1.06 12.71
N SER A 137 27.62 0.25 12.53
CA SER A 137 28.59 1.31 12.84
C SER A 137 28.38 1.81 14.26
N GLU A 138 29.47 2.19 14.94
CA GLU A 138 29.41 2.74 16.29
C GLU A 138 28.95 4.21 16.34
N ASP A 139 28.89 4.92 15.20
CA ASP A 139 28.54 6.34 15.19
C ASP A 139 27.69 6.82 14.01
N TYR A 140 26.45 6.33 13.95
CA TYR A 140 25.46 6.84 13.00
C TYR A 140 25.10 8.31 13.20
N PHE A 141 25.16 8.84 14.42
CA PHE A 141 24.82 10.25 14.69
C PHE A 141 25.77 11.20 13.97
N SER A 142 27.08 10.90 14.00
CA SER A 142 28.09 11.65 13.25
C SER A 142 27.92 11.48 11.73
N LEU A 143 27.61 10.27 11.25
CA LEU A 143 27.38 10.03 9.81
C LEU A 143 26.22 10.86 9.25
N PHE A 144 25.12 10.96 9.99
CA PHE A 144 23.96 11.75 9.62
C PHE A 144 24.06 13.23 10.02
N LYS A 145 25.06 13.60 10.83
CA LYS A 145 25.18 14.92 11.46
C LYS A 145 23.89 15.35 12.17
N ALA A 146 23.26 14.40 12.88
CA ALA A 146 21.93 14.56 13.46
C ALA A 146 21.97 14.39 14.99
N LYS A 147 21.04 15.04 15.69
CA LYS A 147 20.82 14.88 17.14
C LYS A 147 19.87 13.72 17.48
N LYS A 148 19.10 13.25 16.50
CA LYS A 148 18.15 12.16 16.63
C LYS A 148 17.97 11.45 15.29
N LEU A 149 17.68 10.16 15.35
CA LEU A 149 17.59 9.26 14.19
C LEU A 149 16.37 8.36 14.32
N TRP A 150 15.78 7.96 13.20
CA TRP A 150 14.77 6.91 13.21
C TRP A 150 15.45 5.54 13.10
N LEU A 151 15.13 4.64 14.02
CA LEU A 151 15.39 3.21 13.88
C LEU A 151 14.09 2.51 13.52
N LYS A 152 14.10 1.79 12.40
CA LYS A 152 12.96 1.03 11.89
C LYS A 152 13.35 -0.44 11.69
N ARG A 153 12.43 -1.38 11.91
CA ARG A 153 12.63 -2.76 11.45
C ARG A 153 12.71 -2.82 9.91
N GLY A 154 13.50 -3.75 9.38
CA GLY A 154 13.86 -3.81 7.96
C GLY A 154 13.24 -4.95 7.15
N ASP A 155 12.65 -5.95 7.80
CA ASP A 155 12.10 -7.15 7.18
C ASP A 155 10.69 -6.94 6.60
N VAL A 156 9.73 -6.50 7.42
CA VAL A 156 8.33 -6.27 7.05
C VAL A 156 7.83 -4.90 7.56
N HIS A 157 6.53 -4.65 7.42
CA HIS A 157 5.86 -3.49 8.02
C HIS A 157 5.94 -3.54 9.55
N ALA A 158 5.71 -2.40 10.20
CA ALA A 158 5.75 -2.34 11.67
C ALA A 158 4.64 -3.24 12.24
N GLU A 159 5.00 -4.18 13.12
CA GLU A 159 4.06 -5.03 13.86
C GLU A 159 3.77 -4.45 15.25
N HIS A 160 4.74 -3.70 15.80
CA HIS A 160 4.62 -2.97 17.06
C HIS A 160 5.03 -1.49 16.89
N LYS A 161 4.58 -0.63 17.80
CA LYS A 161 4.94 0.80 17.77
C LYS A 161 6.46 0.99 17.91
N GLU A 162 7.08 0.14 18.71
CA GLU A 162 8.51 0.09 19.01
C GLU A 162 9.35 -0.30 17.77
N ASP A 163 8.72 -0.87 16.74
CA ASP A 163 9.38 -1.19 15.47
C ASP A 163 9.76 0.06 14.66
N VAL A 164 9.28 1.23 15.07
CA VAL A 164 9.64 2.55 14.54
C VAL A 164 9.89 3.49 15.72
N THR A 165 11.16 3.58 16.13
CA THR A 165 11.56 4.35 17.32
C THR A 165 12.45 5.53 16.94
N LEU A 166 12.23 6.68 17.56
CA LEU A 166 13.09 7.85 17.45
C LEU A 166 14.17 7.78 18.53
N ILE A 167 15.42 7.68 18.09
CA ILE A 167 16.60 7.44 18.92
C ILE A 167 17.37 8.76 19.11
N TYR A 168 17.76 9.06 20.34
CA TYR A 168 18.45 10.29 20.75
C TYR A 168 19.90 10.06 21.18
N SER A 169 20.32 8.82 21.41
CA SER A 169 21.70 8.50 21.81
C SER A 169 22.23 7.19 21.22
N LYS A 170 23.56 7.02 21.24
CA LYS A 170 24.23 5.77 20.83
C LYS A 170 23.85 4.59 21.74
N GLU A 171 23.60 4.84 23.02
CA GLU A 171 23.21 3.82 23.98
C GLU A 171 21.78 3.33 23.72
N GLU A 172 20.85 4.25 23.50
CA GLU A 172 19.48 3.93 23.13
C GLU A 172 19.46 3.12 21.83
N LEU A 173 20.27 3.51 20.83
CA LEU A 173 20.41 2.76 19.58
C LEU A 173 20.80 1.29 19.83
N LYS A 174 21.84 1.07 20.64
CA LYS A 174 22.35 -0.28 20.96
C LYS A 174 21.28 -1.11 21.66
N THR A 175 20.60 -0.52 22.65
CA THR A 175 19.53 -1.19 23.39
C THR A 175 18.37 -1.58 22.47
N THR A 176 17.89 -0.68 21.62
CA THR A 176 16.79 -1.00 20.69
C THR A 176 17.19 -2.05 19.64
N LEU A 177 18.41 -2.00 19.10
CA LEU A 177 18.92 -3.04 18.19
C LEU A 177 19.01 -4.42 18.88
N PHE A 178 19.41 -4.46 20.15
CA PHE A 178 19.43 -5.69 20.93
C PHE A 178 18.02 -6.26 21.15
N GLU A 179 17.04 -5.41 21.43
CA GLU A 179 15.64 -5.84 21.53
C GLU A 179 15.07 -6.32 20.18
N PHE A 180 15.46 -5.70 19.06
CA PHE A 180 15.15 -6.23 17.72
C PHE A 180 15.74 -7.62 17.52
N ALA A 181 17.01 -7.83 17.87
CA ALA A 181 17.67 -9.14 17.75
C ALA A 181 16.99 -10.22 18.61
N LYS A 182 16.60 -9.91 19.85
CA LYS A 182 15.82 -10.81 20.72
C LYS A 182 14.48 -11.24 20.10
N ARG A 183 13.86 -10.34 19.35
CA ARG A 183 12.62 -10.60 18.61
C ARG A 183 12.85 -11.26 17.24
N GLY A 184 14.09 -11.61 16.91
CA GLY A 184 14.45 -12.25 15.64
C GLY A 184 14.52 -11.30 14.44
N ILE A 185 14.47 -9.98 14.65
CA ILE A 185 14.57 -8.97 13.60
C ILE A 185 16.05 -8.78 13.24
N LYS A 186 16.47 -9.43 12.15
CA LYS A 186 17.87 -9.44 11.68
C LYS A 186 18.28 -8.21 10.85
N ASN A 187 17.30 -7.47 10.34
CA ASN A 187 17.53 -6.32 9.49
C ASN A 187 16.84 -5.10 10.09
N ALA A 188 17.55 -3.98 10.11
CA ALA A 188 17.03 -2.70 10.57
C ALA A 188 17.41 -1.58 9.61
N ILE A 189 16.80 -0.42 9.78
CA ILE A 189 17.07 0.77 8.99
C ILE A 189 17.29 1.92 9.94
N ILE A 190 18.44 2.59 9.80
CA ILE A 190 18.67 3.91 10.37
C ILE A 190 18.32 4.94 9.32
N GLN A 191 17.48 5.90 9.69
CA GLN A 191 16.96 6.89 8.79
C GLN A 191 17.06 8.30 9.40
N GLU A 192 17.40 9.25 8.55
CA GLU A 192 17.44 10.66 8.90
C GLU A 192 16.09 11.14 9.45
N HIS A 193 16.12 11.92 10.52
CA HIS A 193 14.94 12.63 10.98
C HIS A 193 14.72 13.89 10.15
N LEU A 194 13.58 13.97 9.46
CA LEU A 194 13.17 15.17 8.73
C LEU A 194 12.27 16.05 9.62
N PRO A 195 12.57 17.35 9.79
CA PRO A 195 11.67 18.28 10.46
C PRO A 195 10.49 18.61 9.56
N GLY A 196 9.31 18.81 10.14
CA GLY A 196 8.13 19.20 9.39
C GLY A 196 6.83 18.56 9.88
N ASP A 197 5.76 18.84 9.15
CA ASP A 197 4.46 18.23 9.40
C ASP A 197 4.37 16.87 8.71
N THR A 198 3.84 15.88 9.42
CA THR A 198 3.54 14.57 8.83
C THR A 198 2.16 14.60 8.18
N ILE A 199 2.11 14.20 6.92
CA ILE A 199 0.88 13.99 6.17
C ILE A 199 0.72 12.51 5.85
N LYS A 200 -0.53 12.05 5.80
CA LYS A 200 -0.88 10.73 5.26
C LYS A 200 -1.65 10.92 3.95
N PHE A 201 -1.39 10.07 2.97
CA PHE A 201 -2.07 10.09 1.69
C PHE A 201 -2.50 8.68 1.25
N TYR A 202 -3.50 8.64 0.37
CA TYR A 202 -4.01 7.43 -0.26
C TYR A 202 -4.26 7.67 -1.74
N GLY A 203 -4.01 6.65 -2.56
CA GLY A 203 -4.20 6.72 -4.00
C GLY A 203 -4.64 5.39 -4.59
N ILE A 204 -5.34 5.49 -5.72
CA ILE A 204 -5.82 4.35 -6.51
C ILE A 204 -5.39 4.63 -7.96
N SER A 205 -4.54 3.76 -8.52
CA SER A 205 -4.04 3.87 -9.88
C SER A 205 -5.18 3.81 -10.90
N GLU A 206 -4.99 4.47 -12.05
CA GLU A 206 -6.00 4.50 -13.12
C GLU A 206 -7.41 4.94 -12.65
N ALA A 207 -7.50 5.56 -11.49
CA ALA A 207 -8.68 6.20 -10.95
C ALA A 207 -8.31 7.65 -10.64
N ASP A 208 -9.26 8.57 -10.81
CA ASP A 208 -9.06 9.94 -10.35
C ASP A 208 -9.37 10.05 -8.86
N TYR A 209 -8.62 9.27 -8.05
CA TYR A 209 -8.79 9.23 -6.61
C TYR A 209 -7.46 9.44 -5.88
N PHE A 210 -7.38 10.55 -5.17
CA PHE A 210 -6.27 10.89 -4.29
C PHE A 210 -6.82 11.62 -3.07
N TYR A 211 -6.49 11.12 -1.87
CA TYR A 211 -6.89 11.73 -0.61
C TYR A 211 -5.67 11.93 0.26
N TRP A 212 -5.63 13.02 1.03
CA TRP A 212 -4.55 13.27 1.98
C TRP A 212 -5.04 14.13 3.14
N TYR A 213 -4.33 14.07 4.26
CA TYR A 213 -4.59 14.89 5.43
C TYR A 213 -3.32 15.03 6.30
N TYR A 214 -3.25 16.09 7.12
CA TYR A 214 -2.22 16.21 8.13
C TYR A 214 -2.48 15.23 9.28
N LEU A 215 -1.50 14.39 9.58
CA LEU A 215 -1.55 13.46 10.71
C LEU A 215 -1.24 14.18 12.02
N ASN A 216 -0.17 14.99 12.01
CA ASN A 216 0.39 15.67 13.19
C ASN A 216 0.67 17.15 12.88
N GLY A 217 -0.30 17.85 12.26
CA GLY A 217 -0.15 19.20 11.71
C GLY A 217 -0.13 20.30 12.77
N ASN A 218 0.96 20.40 13.53
CA ASN A 218 1.10 21.50 14.51
C ASN A 218 1.27 22.85 13.83
N ASN A 219 1.82 22.88 12.61
CA ASN A 219 2.13 24.12 11.88
C ASN A 219 1.24 24.33 10.65
N HIS A 220 0.62 23.26 10.12
CA HIS A 220 -0.13 23.25 8.86
C HIS A 220 0.64 23.92 7.70
N ILE A 221 1.90 23.50 7.52
CA ILE A 221 2.83 24.10 6.55
C ILE A 221 2.26 23.97 5.13
N PRO A 222 2.08 25.07 4.38
CA PRO A 222 1.63 25.01 2.99
C PRO A 222 2.60 24.25 2.09
N PHE A 223 2.05 23.51 1.13
CA PHE A 223 2.81 22.80 0.10
C PHE A 223 1.97 22.64 -1.17
N GLU A 224 2.63 22.27 -2.27
CA GLU A 224 1.96 22.02 -3.55
C GLU A 224 1.28 20.64 -3.56
N ILE A 225 -0.05 20.61 -3.47
CA ILE A 225 -0.84 19.37 -3.46
C ILE A 225 -0.61 18.53 -4.72
N ASP A 226 -0.54 19.17 -5.89
CA ASP A 226 -0.27 18.47 -7.15
C ASP A 226 1.10 17.80 -7.17
N LYS A 227 2.09 18.40 -6.50
CA LYS A 227 3.42 17.81 -6.35
C LYS A 227 3.37 16.59 -5.43
N LEU A 228 2.60 16.64 -4.34
CA LEU A 228 2.35 15.48 -3.49
C LEU A 228 1.69 14.35 -4.29
N LYS A 229 0.61 14.64 -5.03
CA LYS A 229 -0.09 13.66 -5.88
C LYS A 229 0.90 13.03 -6.87
N LYS A 230 1.67 13.84 -7.61
CA LYS A 230 2.69 13.33 -8.55
C LYS A 230 3.72 12.42 -7.90
N LEU A 231 4.27 12.81 -6.74
CA LEU A 231 5.25 12.00 -6.02
C LEU A 231 4.65 10.69 -5.50
N ALA A 232 3.44 10.73 -4.96
CA ALA A 232 2.74 9.55 -4.44
C ALA A 232 2.48 8.53 -5.56
N PHE A 233 1.92 8.97 -6.69
CA PHE A 233 1.66 8.09 -7.84
C PHE A 233 2.93 7.61 -8.54
N ALA A 234 3.97 8.45 -8.67
CA ALA A 234 5.27 8.00 -9.17
C ALA A 234 5.88 6.91 -8.27
N SER A 235 5.78 7.08 -6.94
CA SER A 235 6.25 6.08 -5.99
C SER A 235 5.47 4.77 -6.11
N ALA A 236 4.15 4.84 -6.21
CA ALA A 236 3.30 3.66 -6.42
C ALA A 236 3.66 2.95 -7.73
N GLN A 237 3.85 3.68 -8.83
CA GLN A 237 4.27 3.13 -10.12
C GLN A 237 5.62 2.41 -10.04
N ILE A 238 6.61 3.00 -9.35
CA ILE A 238 7.94 2.40 -9.15
C ILE A 238 7.84 1.07 -8.38
N LEU A 239 6.92 0.97 -7.42
CA LEU A 239 6.70 -0.25 -6.64
C LEU A 239 5.77 -1.25 -7.35
N GLY A 240 4.99 -0.79 -8.34
CA GLY A 240 3.98 -1.58 -9.04
C GLY A 240 2.63 -1.66 -8.33
N LEU A 241 2.32 -0.71 -7.45
CA LEU A 241 1.11 -0.71 -6.65
C LEU A 241 -0.05 -0.01 -7.37
N ASP A 242 -1.22 -0.65 -7.30
CA ASP A 242 -2.47 -0.11 -7.82
C ASP A 242 -3.27 0.59 -6.71
N VAL A 243 -3.40 -0.08 -5.57
CA VAL A 243 -4.05 0.47 -4.37
C VAL A 243 -2.97 0.72 -3.34
N PHE A 244 -2.81 1.97 -2.91
CA PHE A 244 -1.70 2.34 -2.04
C PHE A 244 -2.05 3.49 -1.10
N GLY A 245 -1.21 3.65 -0.09
CA GLY A 245 -1.12 4.89 0.66
C GLY A 245 0.19 4.97 1.39
N GLY A 246 0.49 6.11 1.96
CA GLY A 246 1.79 6.35 2.53
C GLY A 246 1.83 7.62 3.33
N ASP A 247 3.04 7.91 3.82
CA ASP A 247 3.31 9.05 4.66
C ASP A 247 4.37 9.93 4.01
N ALA A 248 4.25 11.23 4.20
CA ALA A 248 5.22 12.21 3.76
C ALA A 248 5.47 13.26 4.85
N ILE A 249 6.65 13.86 4.80
CA ILE A 249 7.02 15.02 5.62
C ILE A 249 7.01 16.27 4.75
N ILE A 250 6.33 17.31 5.24
CA ILE A 250 6.36 18.66 4.67
C ILE A 250 7.38 19.47 5.46
N SER A 251 8.52 19.79 4.84
CA SER A 251 9.57 20.61 5.46
C SER A 251 9.05 22.02 5.77
N PRO A 252 9.72 22.79 6.66
CA PRO A 252 9.38 24.19 6.92
C PRO A 252 9.33 25.11 5.69
N THR A 253 9.95 24.69 4.59
CA THR A 253 9.95 25.41 3.31
C THR A 253 8.93 24.89 2.29
N GLY A 254 8.01 23.99 2.71
CA GLY A 254 7.02 23.37 1.84
C GLY A 254 7.57 22.23 0.95
N GLY A 255 8.79 21.77 1.22
CA GLY A 255 9.39 20.63 0.52
C GLY A 255 8.74 19.31 0.94
N ILE A 256 8.49 18.42 -0.02
CA ILE A 256 7.81 17.14 0.22
C ILE A 256 8.84 16.01 0.15
N SER A 257 8.87 15.17 1.19
CA SER A 257 9.63 13.91 1.19
C SER A 257 8.73 12.75 1.53
N ILE A 258 8.67 11.74 0.66
CA ILE A 258 8.01 10.46 0.95
C ILE A 258 8.83 9.76 2.03
N ILE A 259 8.18 9.20 3.06
CA ILE A 259 8.86 8.48 4.15
C ILE A 259 8.40 7.03 4.29
N ASP A 260 7.25 6.68 3.71
CA ASP A 260 6.69 5.34 3.74
C ASP A 260 5.63 5.17 2.63
N LEU A 261 5.48 3.96 2.10
CA LEU A 261 4.42 3.58 1.16
C LEU A 261 4.01 2.12 1.45
N ASN A 262 2.71 1.92 1.64
CA ASN A 262 2.10 0.65 1.98
C ASN A 262 1.24 0.14 0.83
N ASP A 263 1.30 -1.16 0.61
CA ASP A 263 0.35 -1.87 -0.22
C ASP A 263 -1.01 -1.90 0.50
N TRP A 264 -2.02 -1.31 -0.15
CA TRP A 264 -3.42 -1.34 0.27
C TRP A 264 -3.67 -1.09 1.77
N PRO A 265 -3.55 0.16 2.25
CA PRO A 265 -3.90 0.50 3.64
C PRO A 265 -5.42 0.42 3.87
N SER A 266 -5.86 0.61 5.12
CA SER A 266 -7.30 0.57 5.46
C SER A 266 -8.20 1.66 4.85
N PHE A 267 -7.63 2.75 4.32
CA PHE A 267 -8.37 3.96 3.90
C PHE A 267 -9.35 4.48 4.97
N ALA A 268 -9.08 4.25 6.28
CA ALA A 268 -10.06 4.42 7.35
C ALA A 268 -10.87 5.76 7.32
N PRO A 269 -10.26 6.93 7.04
CA PRO A 269 -10.99 8.20 6.99
C PRO A 269 -11.98 8.33 5.81
N VAL A 270 -11.78 7.56 4.74
CA VAL A 270 -12.49 7.69 3.45
C VAL A 270 -12.91 6.34 2.86
N ARG A 271 -13.10 5.35 3.73
CA ARG A 271 -13.20 3.93 3.40
C ARG A 271 -14.29 3.62 2.39
N ASP A 272 -15.48 4.19 2.57
CA ASP A 272 -16.64 3.93 1.71
C ASP A 272 -16.35 4.39 0.29
N LYS A 273 -15.87 5.63 0.14
CA LYS A 273 -15.51 6.17 -1.17
C LYS A 273 -14.34 5.43 -1.80
N ALA A 274 -13.32 5.10 -1.02
CA ALA A 274 -12.18 4.35 -1.51
C ALA A 274 -12.59 2.96 -2.02
N ALA A 275 -13.45 2.24 -1.28
CA ALA A 275 -13.93 0.91 -1.68
C ALA A 275 -14.64 0.92 -3.03
N GLU A 276 -15.45 1.95 -3.32
CA GLU A 276 -16.11 2.13 -4.64
C GLU A 276 -15.06 2.22 -5.75
N PHE A 277 -14.07 3.09 -5.61
CA PHE A 277 -13.01 3.26 -6.61
C PHE A 277 -12.14 2.02 -6.76
N ILE A 278 -11.81 1.34 -5.65
CA ILE A 278 -11.01 0.11 -5.68
C ILE A 278 -11.80 -1.01 -6.38
N GLY A 279 -13.06 -1.22 -6.01
CA GLY A 279 -13.90 -2.25 -6.64
C GLY A 279 -14.09 -2.01 -8.14
N GLN A 280 -14.28 -0.75 -8.56
CA GLN A 280 -14.35 -0.38 -9.98
C GLN A 280 -13.02 -0.60 -10.72
N LEU A 281 -11.89 -0.30 -10.08
CA LEU A 281 -10.56 -0.57 -10.63
C LEU A 281 -10.36 -2.07 -10.88
N ILE A 282 -10.62 -2.89 -9.85
CA ILE A 282 -10.49 -4.35 -9.92
C ILE A 282 -11.36 -4.91 -11.04
N HIS A 283 -12.64 -4.54 -11.08
CA HIS A 283 -13.58 -4.96 -12.11
C HIS A 283 -13.07 -4.64 -13.51
N ARG A 284 -12.66 -3.38 -13.76
CA ARG A 284 -12.19 -2.94 -15.06
C ARG A 284 -10.92 -3.67 -15.49
N LYS A 285 -9.95 -3.83 -14.59
CA LYS A 285 -8.70 -4.53 -14.92
C LYS A 285 -8.93 -6.03 -15.14
N ALA A 286 -9.79 -6.67 -14.35
CA ALA A 286 -10.15 -8.06 -14.55
C ALA A 286 -10.83 -8.29 -15.91
N LEU A 287 -11.80 -7.45 -16.30
CA LEU A 287 -12.43 -7.54 -17.63
C LEU A 287 -11.41 -7.35 -18.76
N LYS A 288 -10.48 -6.40 -18.61
CA LYS A 288 -9.42 -6.18 -19.59
C LYS A 288 -8.51 -7.41 -19.69
N TYR A 289 -8.19 -8.05 -18.57
CA TYR A 289 -7.42 -9.28 -18.54
C TYR A 289 -8.12 -10.43 -19.29
N VAL A 290 -9.44 -10.58 -19.11
CA VAL A 290 -10.22 -11.61 -19.83
C VAL A 290 -10.16 -11.40 -21.34
N ILE A 291 -10.26 -10.15 -21.80
CA ILE A 291 -10.27 -9.82 -23.24
C ILE A 291 -8.89 -10.05 -23.88
N GLN A 292 -7.82 -10.04 -23.09
CA GLN A 292 -6.44 -10.18 -23.57
C GLN A 292 -5.92 -11.61 -23.56
N LYS A 293 -6.57 -12.52 -22.83
CA LYS A 293 -6.35 -13.97 -22.90
C LYS A 293 -7.07 -14.56 -24.12
#